data_AF-A0A9D9MGQ8-F1
#
_entry.id   AF-A0A9D9MGQ8-F1
#
_cell.length_a   1.000
_cell.length_b   1.000
_cell.length_c   1.000
_cell.angle_alpha   90.00
_cell.angle_beta   90.00
_cell.angle_gamma   90.00
#
_symmetry.space_group_name_H-M   'P 1'
#
loop_
_entity.id
_entity.type
_entity.pdbx_description
1 polymer ?
#
loop_
_entity_poly.entity_id
_entity_poly.type
_entity_poly.pdbx_seq_one_letter_code
_entity_poly.pdbx_strand_id
1 'polypeptide(L)'
;MSTRIGFRHCDSRFGFLWLSAVQPEARWHGPGEGPANYFADTPTGAWAEFLRHEEITDPSDLAGVKRSLWAVELPEDGFATPALPDAVLQGGVTSYAECQAAARSLRAAGAERLEAPSAALLPGGASGSHATVSGVATAAPARDGRVWVLFGDADVRGWLAVDGGAPPESVLPLVRPLIS
;
A
#
# COMPACT_ATOMS: atom_id res chain seq x y z
N MET A 1 23.63 0.67 -4.20
CA MET A 1 22.68 1.48 -3.41
C MET A 1 21.82 0.49 -2.64
N SER A 2 21.54 0.71 -1.36
CA SER A 2 20.58 -0.13 -0.64
C SER A 2 19.19 0.16 -1.19
N THR A 3 18.36 -0.88 -1.30
CA THR A 3 16.99 -0.78 -1.79
C THR A 3 16.11 -1.61 -0.88
N ARG A 4 14.93 -1.08 -0.56
CA ARG A 4 13.85 -1.85 0.06
C ARG A 4 12.89 -2.35 -1.01
N ILE A 5 12.19 -3.44 -0.70
CA ILE A 5 11.19 -4.01 -1.62
C ILE A 5 9.80 -3.57 -1.19
N GLY A 6 9.11 -2.83 -2.06
CA GLY A 6 7.70 -2.50 -1.93
C GLY A 6 6.82 -3.41 -2.79
N PHE A 7 5.57 -3.57 -2.38
CA PHE A 7 4.59 -4.40 -3.08
C PHE A 7 3.41 -3.56 -3.55
N ARG A 8 2.98 -3.75 -4.80
CA ARG A 8 1.86 -2.99 -5.37
C ARG A 8 0.98 -3.91 -6.20
N HIS A 9 -0.32 -3.85 -5.94
CA HIS A 9 -1.31 -4.48 -6.81
C HIS A 9 -1.74 -3.50 -7.90
N CYS A 10 -2.04 -4.01 -9.09
CA CYS A 10 -2.65 -3.24 -10.18
C CYS A 10 -3.57 -4.15 -11.02
N ASP A 11 -4.35 -3.54 -11.89
CA ASP A 11 -5.05 -4.29 -12.93
C ASP A 11 -4.00 -4.88 -13.89
N SER A 12 -4.15 -6.16 -14.24
CA SER A 12 -3.16 -6.90 -15.03
C SER A 12 -2.95 -6.36 -16.45
N ARG A 13 -3.85 -5.51 -16.94
CA ARG A 13 -3.74 -4.89 -18.27
C ARG A 13 -2.76 -3.73 -18.32
N PHE A 14 -2.33 -3.20 -17.17
CA PHE A 14 -1.50 -2.00 -17.09
C PHE A 14 -0.15 -2.27 -16.40
N GLY A 15 0.81 -1.39 -16.67
CA GLY A 15 2.07 -1.36 -15.94
C GLY A 15 1.85 -1.01 -14.45
N PHE A 16 2.84 -1.33 -13.62
CA PHE A 16 2.72 -1.16 -12.18
C PHE A 16 2.77 0.30 -11.71
N LEU A 17 3.18 1.26 -12.53
CA LEU A 17 3.20 2.68 -12.17
C LEU A 17 2.10 3.46 -12.88
N TRP A 18 1.53 4.43 -12.16
CA TRP A 18 0.93 5.59 -12.78
C TRP A 18 2.04 6.47 -13.37
N LEU A 19 1.94 6.77 -14.66
CA LEU A 19 2.90 7.60 -15.41
C LEU A 19 2.42 9.04 -15.60
N SER A 20 1.23 9.38 -15.11
CA SER A 20 0.67 10.72 -15.22
C SER A 20 -0.27 11.02 -14.06
N ALA A 21 -0.68 12.29 -13.93
CA ALA A 21 -1.68 12.74 -12.96
C ALA A 21 -3.10 12.19 -13.21
N VAL A 22 -3.33 11.50 -14.33
CA VAL A 22 -4.61 10.88 -14.66
C VAL A 22 -4.76 9.58 -13.86
N GLN A 23 -5.06 9.74 -12.58
CA GLN A 23 -5.40 8.67 -11.64
C GLN A 23 -6.50 9.16 -10.69
N PRO A 24 -7.34 8.26 -10.13
CA PRO A 24 -8.29 8.62 -9.08
C PRO A 24 -7.57 9.14 -7.85
N GLU A 25 -8.17 10.11 -7.15
CA GLU A 25 -7.64 10.59 -5.87
C GLU A 25 -7.59 9.48 -4.83
N ALA A 26 -6.72 9.63 -3.84
CA ALA A 26 -6.60 8.70 -2.73
C ALA A 26 -6.08 9.42 -1.48
N ARG A 27 -5.79 8.65 -0.42
CA ARG A 27 -5.39 9.20 0.89
C ARG A 27 -4.28 10.25 0.83
N TRP A 28 -3.24 10.08 0.01
CA TRP A 28 -2.05 10.94 -0.01
C TRP A 28 -1.97 11.86 -1.25
N HIS A 29 -3.03 11.94 -2.06
CA HIS A 29 -3.08 12.89 -3.18
C HIS A 29 -4.54 13.20 -3.57
N GLY A 30 -4.82 14.48 -3.82
CA GLY A 30 -6.09 14.94 -4.35
C GLY A 30 -6.21 14.82 -5.88
N PRO A 31 -7.34 15.27 -6.45
CA PRO A 31 -7.59 15.20 -7.89
C PRO A 31 -6.54 15.98 -8.68
N GLY A 32 -5.91 15.32 -9.66
CA GLY A 32 -4.90 15.94 -10.51
C GLY A 32 -3.53 16.19 -9.85
N GLU A 33 -3.33 15.73 -8.60
CA GLU A 33 -2.06 15.88 -7.88
C GLU A 33 -1.07 14.73 -8.13
N GLY A 34 -1.44 13.77 -8.98
CA GLY A 34 -0.57 12.65 -9.33
C GLY A 34 0.55 13.00 -10.33
N PRO A 35 1.34 12.02 -10.78
CA PRO A 35 1.25 10.62 -10.36
C PRO A 35 1.65 10.42 -8.89
N ALA A 36 0.95 9.51 -8.21
CA ALA A 36 1.26 9.08 -6.86
C ALA A 36 1.18 7.56 -6.82
N ASN A 37 2.34 6.92 -6.60
CA ASN A 37 2.50 5.48 -6.66
C ASN A 37 2.64 4.91 -5.24
N TYR A 38 1.66 4.08 -4.86
CA TYR A 38 1.52 3.50 -3.52
C TYR A 38 2.06 2.07 -3.51
N PHE A 39 2.84 1.77 -2.49
CA PHE A 39 3.45 0.46 -2.24
C PHE A 39 3.24 0.10 -0.77
N ALA A 40 2.99 -1.17 -0.49
CA ALA A 40 3.02 -1.72 0.86
C ALA A 40 4.38 -2.35 1.15
N ASP A 41 4.75 -2.43 2.42
CA ASP A 41 5.97 -3.10 2.88
C ASP A 41 5.90 -4.64 2.84
N THR A 42 4.70 -5.19 2.60
CA THR A 42 4.45 -6.63 2.47
C THR A 42 3.41 -6.93 1.37
N PRO A 43 3.43 -8.14 0.77
CA PRO A 43 2.37 -8.61 -0.12
C PRO A 43 0.99 -8.57 0.55
N THR A 44 0.92 -8.96 1.82
CA THR A 44 -0.29 -8.93 2.65
C THR A 44 -0.85 -7.52 2.75
N GLY A 45 0.01 -6.52 2.97
CA GLY A 45 -0.40 -5.11 2.98
C GLY A 45 -0.94 -4.64 1.64
N ALA A 46 -0.29 -5.00 0.52
CA ALA A 46 -0.76 -4.62 -0.81
C ALA A 46 -2.15 -5.21 -1.12
N TRP A 47 -2.39 -6.46 -0.71
CA TRP A 47 -3.70 -7.08 -0.83
C TRP A 47 -4.73 -6.49 0.12
N ALA A 48 -4.35 -6.13 1.35
CA ALA A 48 -5.25 -5.48 2.28
C ALA A 48 -5.72 -4.10 1.78
N GLU A 49 -4.83 -3.31 1.17
CA GLU A 49 -5.21 -2.03 0.54
C GLU A 49 -6.20 -2.23 -0.61
N PHE A 50 -6.02 -3.26 -1.45
CA PHE A 50 -7.00 -3.62 -2.48
C PHE A 50 -8.36 -3.98 -1.87
N LEU A 51 -8.39 -4.93 -0.94
CA LEU A 51 -9.61 -5.42 -0.31
C LEU A 51 -10.38 -4.28 0.38
N ARG A 52 -9.66 -3.40 1.08
CA ARG A 52 -10.26 -2.24 1.74
C ARG A 52 -10.85 -1.25 0.74
N HIS A 53 -10.15 -0.97 -0.36
CA HIS A 53 -10.59 0.01 -1.34
C HIS A 53 -11.82 -0.47 -2.13
N GLU A 54 -11.88 -1.76 -2.46
CA GLU A 54 -13.04 -2.38 -3.11
C GLU A 54 -14.14 -2.79 -2.11
N GLU A 55 -13.94 -2.52 -0.82
CA GLU A 55 -14.85 -2.89 0.28
C GLU A 55 -15.22 -4.39 0.31
N ILE A 56 -14.31 -5.25 -0.17
CA ILE A 56 -14.48 -6.70 -0.20
C ILE A 56 -14.28 -7.25 1.21
N THR A 57 -15.34 -7.81 1.78
CA THR A 57 -15.33 -8.43 3.12
C THR A 57 -15.81 -9.88 3.14
N ASP A 58 -16.52 -10.32 2.10
CA ASP A 58 -16.98 -11.70 1.93
C ASP A 58 -16.00 -12.48 1.03
N PRO A 59 -15.54 -13.68 1.42
CA PRO A 59 -14.71 -14.53 0.55
C PRO A 59 -15.30 -14.80 -0.83
N SER A 60 -16.62 -14.85 -0.96
CA SER A 60 -17.30 -15.09 -2.23
C SER A 60 -17.12 -13.96 -3.23
N ASP A 61 -16.92 -12.72 -2.77
CA ASP A 61 -16.64 -11.55 -3.61
C ASP A 61 -15.22 -11.58 -4.21
N LEU A 62 -14.34 -12.47 -3.75
CA LEU A 62 -13.05 -12.73 -4.39
C LEU A 62 -13.21 -13.48 -5.73
N ALA A 63 -14.36 -14.10 -5.97
CA ALA A 63 -14.62 -14.83 -7.20
C ALA A 63 -14.57 -13.87 -8.40
N GLY A 64 -13.64 -14.13 -9.33
CA GLY A 64 -13.46 -13.33 -10.53
C GLY A 64 -12.49 -12.16 -10.38
N VAL A 65 -12.00 -11.87 -9.18
CA VAL A 65 -10.89 -10.93 -8.98
C VAL A 65 -9.65 -11.42 -9.73
N LYS A 66 -9.08 -10.53 -10.56
CA LYS A 66 -7.84 -10.77 -11.30
C LYS A 66 -6.98 -9.51 -11.26
N ARG A 67 -5.90 -9.57 -10.49
CA ARG A 67 -4.95 -8.49 -10.25
C ARG A 67 -3.54 -9.01 -10.42
N SER A 68 -2.65 -8.12 -10.84
CA SER A 68 -1.23 -8.38 -10.79
C SER A 68 -0.65 -7.84 -9.49
N LEU A 69 0.34 -8.54 -8.94
CA LEU A 69 1.13 -8.08 -7.80
C LEU A 69 2.58 -7.93 -8.26
N TRP A 70 3.17 -6.79 -7.94
CA TRP A 70 4.55 -6.47 -8.28
C TRP A 70 5.37 -6.32 -7.01
N ALA A 71 6.58 -6.88 -7.01
CA ALA A 71 7.64 -6.55 -6.08
C ALA A 71 8.53 -5.48 -6.73
N VAL A 72 8.83 -4.39 -6.05
CA VAL A 72 9.47 -3.21 -6.66
C VAL A 72 10.63 -2.75 -5.78
N GLU A 73 11.80 -2.55 -6.38
CA GLU A 73 12.94 -1.89 -5.75
C GLU A 73 12.62 -0.41 -5.56
N LEU A 74 12.54 0.02 -4.31
CA LEU A 74 12.33 1.40 -3.92
C LEU A 74 13.62 1.98 -3.32
N PRO A 75 13.77 3.32 -3.35
CA PRO A 75 14.80 4.00 -2.56
C PRO A 75 14.74 3.55 -1.09
N GLU A 76 15.89 3.43 -0.43
CA GLU A 76 15.95 3.01 0.97
C GLU A 76 15.47 4.11 1.93
N ASP A 77 15.78 5.37 1.64
CA ASP A 77 15.60 6.50 2.56
C ASP A 77 14.80 7.64 1.91
N GLY A 78 14.77 8.81 2.56
CA GLY A 78 14.14 10.02 2.02
C GLY A 78 12.63 10.10 2.16
N PHE A 79 12.00 9.14 2.83
CA PHE A 79 10.56 9.16 3.12
C PHE A 79 10.25 10.17 4.21
N ALA A 80 9.43 11.16 3.86
CA ALA A 80 8.85 12.06 4.83
C ALA A 80 7.68 11.39 5.55
N THR A 81 7.58 11.60 6.86
CA THR A 81 6.47 11.08 7.66
C THR A 81 5.48 12.21 7.96
N PRO A 82 4.20 12.06 7.62
CA PRO A 82 3.18 13.07 7.95
C PRO A 82 2.97 13.11 9.47
N ALA A 83 3.01 14.31 10.03
CA ALA A 83 2.74 14.55 11.45
C ALA A 83 1.23 14.68 11.69
N LEU A 84 0.51 13.56 11.62
CA LEU A 84 -0.93 13.48 11.85
C LEU A 84 -1.26 12.46 12.95
N PRO A 85 -2.38 12.61 13.68
CA PRO A 85 -2.84 11.61 14.63
C PRO A 85 -3.17 10.26 13.97
N ASP A 86 -2.99 9.15 14.68
CA ASP A 86 -3.29 7.80 14.17
C ASP A 86 -4.73 7.66 13.66
N ALA A 87 -5.69 8.32 14.33
CA ALA A 87 -7.09 8.34 13.92
C ALA A 87 -7.30 8.93 12.51
N VAL A 88 -6.42 9.84 12.08
CA VAL A 88 -6.42 10.43 10.74
C VAL A 88 -5.65 9.52 9.78
N LEU A 89 -4.45 9.08 10.16
CA LEU A 89 -3.60 8.20 9.34
C LEU A 89 -4.31 6.90 8.94
N GLN A 90 -5.03 6.30 9.88
CA GLN A 90 -5.72 5.02 9.72
C GLN A 90 -7.23 5.16 9.49
N GLY A 91 -7.71 6.41 9.42
CA GLY A 91 -9.14 6.75 9.33
C GLY A 91 -9.80 6.37 8.02
N GLY A 92 -11.09 6.68 7.94
CA GLY A 92 -11.97 6.47 6.78
C GLY A 92 -11.79 7.49 5.66
N VAL A 93 -12.75 7.56 4.74
CA VAL A 93 -12.74 8.53 3.63
C VAL A 93 -12.77 9.98 4.15
N THR A 94 -13.46 10.22 5.26
CA THR A 94 -13.48 11.52 5.96
C THR A 94 -12.11 12.04 6.40
N SER A 95 -11.11 11.17 6.56
CA SER A 95 -9.72 11.57 6.89
C SER A 95 -8.87 11.99 5.69
N TYR A 96 -9.36 11.82 4.46
CA TYR A 96 -8.54 12.00 3.26
C TYR A 96 -8.13 13.46 3.06
N ALA A 97 -9.03 14.41 3.29
CA ALA A 97 -8.73 15.83 3.10
C ALA A 97 -7.54 16.30 3.95
N GLU A 98 -7.44 15.82 5.19
CA GLU A 98 -6.33 16.13 6.10
C GLU A 98 -5.04 15.40 5.68
N CYS A 99 -5.12 14.12 5.30
CA CYS A 99 -3.98 13.37 4.75
C CYS A 99 -3.42 14.03 3.47
N GLN A 100 -4.29 14.44 2.55
CA GLN A 100 -3.94 15.11 1.30
C GLN A 100 -3.32 16.50 1.56
N ALA A 101 -3.85 17.26 2.53
CA ALA A 101 -3.26 18.53 2.94
C ALA A 101 -1.85 18.36 3.53
N ALA A 102 -1.65 17.33 4.36
CA ALA A 102 -0.33 16.98 4.88
C ALA A 102 0.64 16.57 3.76
N ALA A 103 0.22 15.71 2.83
CA ALA A 103 1.04 15.32 1.68
C ALA A 103 1.41 16.51 0.79
N ARG A 104 0.46 17.43 0.52
CA ARG A 104 0.76 18.68 -0.20
C ARG A 104 1.81 19.51 0.52
N SER A 105 1.70 19.63 1.84
CA SER A 105 2.64 20.41 2.65
C SER A 105 4.04 19.80 2.62
N LEU A 106 4.15 18.48 2.69
CA LEU A 106 5.41 17.74 2.54
C LEU A 106 6.02 17.95 1.15
N ARG A 107 5.22 17.82 0.08
CA ARG A 107 5.69 18.07 -1.30
C ARG A 107 6.14 19.52 -1.50
N ALA A 108 5.42 20.50 -0.94
CA ALA A 108 5.83 21.90 -0.98
C ALA A 108 7.15 22.17 -0.24
N ALA A 109 7.48 21.34 0.76
CA ALA A 109 8.77 21.34 1.44
C ALA A 109 9.86 20.52 0.73
N GLY A 110 9.58 19.98 -0.46
CA GLY A 110 10.53 19.23 -1.28
C GLY A 110 10.51 17.70 -1.07
N ALA A 111 9.55 17.16 -0.34
CA ALA A 111 9.43 15.70 -0.20
C ALA A 111 8.97 15.05 -1.52
N GLU A 112 9.78 14.13 -2.03
CA GLU A 112 9.45 13.32 -3.22
C GLU A 112 8.72 12.02 -2.84
N ARG A 113 8.79 11.62 -1.57
CA ARG A 113 8.29 10.34 -1.11
C ARG A 113 7.82 10.41 0.35
N LEU A 114 6.81 9.60 0.66
CA LEU A 114 6.10 9.61 1.95
C LEU A 114 6.00 8.20 2.53
N GLU A 115 6.24 8.05 3.83
CA GLU A 115 5.97 6.82 4.59
C GLU A 115 4.88 7.09 5.63
N ALA A 116 3.92 6.18 5.71
CA ALA A 116 2.87 6.21 6.73
C ALA A 116 2.52 4.78 7.21
N PRO A 117 1.87 4.63 8.36
CA PRO A 117 1.23 3.37 8.73
C PRO A 117 0.21 2.93 7.68
N SER A 118 0.08 1.62 7.46
CA SER A 118 -1.02 1.09 6.64
C SER A 118 -2.35 1.43 7.30
N ALA A 119 -3.21 2.07 6.52
CA ALA A 119 -4.56 2.34 6.93
C ALA A 119 -5.45 1.11 6.69
N ALA A 120 -5.04 0.18 5.83
CA ALA A 120 -5.78 -1.04 5.55
C ALA A 120 -5.55 -2.19 6.52
N LEU A 121 -4.36 -2.36 7.08
CA LEU A 121 -4.09 -3.47 7.99
C LEU A 121 -4.49 -3.14 9.44
N LEU A 122 -5.04 -4.14 10.14
CA LEU A 122 -5.09 -4.19 11.60
C LEU A 122 -3.68 -4.31 12.19
N PRO A 123 -3.46 -3.90 13.46
CA PRO A 123 -2.17 -4.06 14.13
C PRO A 123 -1.65 -5.51 14.08
N GLY A 124 -0.36 -5.68 13.78
CA GLY A 124 0.28 -6.99 13.59
C GLY A 124 -0.10 -7.72 12.29
N GLY A 125 -0.95 -7.13 11.44
CA GLY A 125 -1.46 -7.75 10.21
C GLY A 125 -0.44 -7.88 9.09
N ALA A 126 0.70 -7.17 9.14
CA ALA A 126 1.79 -7.31 8.16
C ALA A 126 2.74 -8.46 8.53
N SER A 127 2.16 -9.62 8.87
CA SER A 127 2.92 -10.82 9.22
C SER A 127 3.22 -11.68 7.98
N GLY A 128 4.15 -12.60 8.16
CA GLY A 128 4.58 -13.56 7.14
C GLY A 128 4.97 -14.89 7.77
N SER A 129 5.79 -15.66 7.07
CA SER A 129 6.32 -16.93 7.59
C SER A 129 7.81 -16.82 7.88
N HIS A 130 8.25 -17.47 8.96
CA HIS A 130 9.66 -17.64 9.32
C HIS A 130 10.00 -19.12 9.25
N ALA A 131 10.91 -19.47 8.33
CA ALA A 131 11.44 -20.82 8.20
C ALA A 131 12.60 -21.02 9.19
N THR A 132 12.52 -22.08 9.97
CA THR A 132 13.58 -22.55 10.87
C THR A 132 13.99 -23.97 10.49
N VAL A 133 15.08 -24.47 11.08
CA VAL A 133 15.51 -25.87 10.90
C VAL A 133 14.45 -26.89 11.32
N SER A 134 13.51 -26.52 12.18
CA SER A 134 12.45 -27.40 12.71
C SER A 134 11.11 -27.25 12.01
N GLY A 135 10.99 -26.36 11.01
CA GLY A 135 9.77 -26.17 10.23
C GLY A 135 9.50 -24.72 9.87
N VAL A 136 8.26 -24.41 9.50
CA VAL A 136 7.81 -23.06 9.16
C VAL A 136 6.81 -22.60 10.21
N ALA A 137 7.05 -21.42 10.79
CA ALA A 137 6.17 -20.77 11.76
C ALA A 137 5.72 -19.39 11.26
N THR A 138 4.75 -18.78 11.92
CA THR A 138 4.43 -17.37 11.70
C THR A 138 5.62 -16.50 12.11
N ALA A 139 5.94 -15.49 11.29
CA ALA A 139 7.03 -14.57 11.58
C ALA A 139 6.73 -13.76 12.84
N ALA A 140 7.74 -13.64 13.71
CA ALA A 140 7.70 -12.85 14.93
C ALA A 140 8.92 -11.91 14.99
N PRO A 141 8.78 -10.68 15.53
CA PRO A 141 7.54 -10.10 16.02
C PRO A 141 6.56 -9.82 14.87
N ALA A 142 5.26 -9.84 15.17
CA ALA A 142 4.25 -9.34 14.23
C ALA A 142 4.55 -7.87 13.93
N ARG A 143 4.40 -7.47 12.66
CA ARG A 143 4.66 -6.09 12.23
C ARG A 143 3.36 -5.39 11.89
N ASP A 144 3.31 -4.11 12.21
CA ASP A 144 2.30 -3.21 11.64
C ASP A 144 2.69 -2.88 10.21
N GLY A 145 1.71 -2.86 9.31
CA GLY A 145 1.96 -2.55 7.91
C GLY A 145 2.38 -1.11 7.70
N ARG A 146 3.19 -0.88 6.65
CA ARG A 146 3.58 0.44 6.19
C ARG A 146 3.16 0.64 4.74
N VAL A 147 2.83 1.89 4.42
CA VAL A 147 2.60 2.34 3.04
C VAL A 147 3.65 3.37 2.69
N TRP A 148 4.23 3.18 1.52
CA TRP A 148 5.18 4.08 0.89
C TRP A 148 4.55 4.69 -0.36
N VAL A 149 4.71 5.99 -0.53
CA VAL A 149 4.23 6.72 -1.69
C VAL A 149 5.40 7.40 -2.38
N LEU A 150 5.55 7.18 -3.68
CA LEU A 150 6.43 7.98 -4.53
C LEU A 150 5.57 9.00 -5.29
N PHE A 151 5.93 10.28 -5.22
CA PHE A 151 5.26 11.36 -5.93
C PHE A 151 6.01 11.71 -7.21
N GLY A 152 5.26 12.01 -8.26
CA GLY A 152 5.83 12.39 -9.55
C GLY A 152 6.48 11.21 -10.27
N ASP A 153 7.41 11.54 -11.16
CA ASP A 153 8.12 10.57 -11.98
C ASP A 153 9.00 9.67 -11.10
N ALA A 154 8.87 8.36 -11.29
CA ALA A 154 9.65 7.36 -10.55
C ALA A 154 10.39 6.45 -11.54
N ASP A 155 11.72 6.39 -11.40
CA ASP A 155 12.57 5.43 -12.10
C ASP A 155 12.90 4.28 -11.14
N VAL A 156 12.09 3.23 -11.19
CA VAL A 156 12.17 2.07 -10.30
C VAL A 156 12.03 0.77 -11.08
N ARG A 157 12.64 -0.29 -10.55
CA ARG A 157 12.58 -1.63 -11.14
C ARG A 157 11.52 -2.47 -10.44
N GLY A 158 10.62 -3.05 -11.22
CA GLY A 158 9.59 -3.97 -10.73
C GLY A 158 9.71 -5.37 -11.34
N TRP A 159 9.35 -6.38 -10.55
CA TRP A 159 9.16 -7.76 -10.99
C TRP A 159 7.71 -8.19 -10.76
N LEU A 160 7.11 -8.75 -11.79
CA LEU A 160 5.78 -9.35 -11.70
C LEU A 160 5.87 -10.60 -10.81
N ALA A 161 5.26 -10.53 -9.64
CA ALA A 161 5.23 -11.63 -8.67
C ALA A 161 3.98 -12.50 -8.86
N VAL A 162 2.86 -11.90 -9.25
CA VAL A 162 1.59 -12.58 -9.54
C VAL A 162 0.97 -11.94 -10.78
N ASP A 163 0.49 -12.76 -11.72
CA ASP A 163 -0.25 -12.32 -12.90
C ASP A 163 -1.67 -12.92 -12.90
N GLY A 164 -2.69 -12.07 -12.95
CA GLY A 164 -4.10 -12.48 -12.95
C GLY A 164 -4.56 -13.25 -11.70
N GLY A 165 -3.99 -12.95 -10.53
CA GLY A 165 -4.33 -13.60 -9.26
C GLY A 165 -5.32 -12.82 -8.40
N ALA A 166 -5.64 -13.35 -7.23
CA ALA A 166 -6.52 -12.72 -6.23
C ALA A 166 -5.86 -12.70 -4.85
N PRO A 167 -6.28 -11.80 -3.94
CA PRO A 167 -5.90 -11.87 -2.54
C PRO A 167 -6.20 -13.25 -1.94
N PRO A 168 -5.31 -13.81 -1.10
CA PRO A 168 -5.66 -14.96 -0.29
C PRO A 168 -6.80 -14.62 0.68
N GLU A 169 -7.77 -15.53 0.85
CA GLU A 169 -8.89 -15.37 1.79
C GLU A 169 -8.41 -15.05 3.21
N SER A 170 -7.27 -15.61 3.61
CA SER A 170 -6.66 -15.38 4.93
C SER A 170 -6.29 -13.92 5.21
N VAL A 171 -6.27 -13.04 4.20
CA VAL A 171 -6.02 -11.60 4.37
C VAL A 171 -7.27 -10.86 4.86
N LEU A 172 -8.48 -11.30 4.48
CA LEU A 172 -9.75 -10.65 4.86
C LEU A 172 -9.87 -10.31 6.35
N PRO A 173 -9.61 -11.23 7.31
CA PRO A 173 -9.73 -10.91 8.74
C PRO A 173 -8.67 -9.92 9.24
N LEU A 174 -7.67 -9.56 8.42
CA LEU A 174 -6.61 -8.60 8.77
C LEU A 174 -6.94 -7.17 8.31
N VAL A 175 -8.05 -6.98 7.58
CA VAL A 175 -8.38 -5.70 6.94
C VAL A 175 -9.25 -4.83 7.84
N ARG A 176 -8.85 -3.57 8.03
CA ARG A 176 -9.66 -2.51 8.63
C ARG A 176 -10.69 -2.03 7.59
N PRO A 177 -12.00 -1.97 7.92
CA PRO A 177 -13.02 -1.47 7.00
C PRO A 177 -12.76 -0.02 6.55
N LEU A 178 -13.21 0.33 5.34
CA LEU A 178 -13.25 1.71 4.87
C LEU A 178 -14.57 2.36 5.29
N ILE A 179 -14.60 2.93 6.49
CA ILE A 179 -15.79 3.64 6.97
C ILE A 179 -15.82 5.03 6.30
N SER A 180 -16.99 5.51 5.90
CA SER A 180 -17.20 6.90 5.49
C SER A 180 -17.24 7.81 6.71
#